data_AF-A0A350ERM2-F1
#
_entry.id   AF-A0A350ERM2-F1
#
_cell.length_a   1.000
_cell.length_b   1.000
_cell.length_c   1.000
_cell.angle_alpha   90.00
_cell.angle_beta   90.00
_cell.angle_gamma   90.00
#
_symmetry.space_group_name_H-M   'P 1'
#
loop_
_entity.id
_entity.type
_entity.pdbx_description
1 polymer ?
#
loop_
_entity_poly.entity_id
_entity_poly.type
_entity_poly.pdbx_seq_one_letter_code
_entity_poly.pdbx_strand_id
1 'polypeptide(L)'
;LASKATGFPIAKIAAKLAVGYLLDEIRNDITRETPASFEPTIDYVVVKIPRFAFEKFPQADPTLNTQMKSVGEAMSIGRTFKESLQKCLRSMEIGRSGLGGDGKPWRVGTELYGDRDVLPRDVITRKLSVPNAERIFYLRHALRAGLTVEEIYALTKIDRWFLTQIKEIVDFEEELAAAGS
;
A
#
# COMPACT_ATOMS: atom_id res chain seq x y z
N LEU A 1 9.37 10.82 2.39
CA LEU A 1 9.35 9.36 2.63
C LEU A 1 10.67 8.82 3.21
N ALA A 2 11.78 8.79 2.45
CA ALA A 2 13.02 8.11 2.85
C ALA A 2 13.58 8.52 4.23
N SER A 3 13.56 9.81 4.57
CA SER A 3 14.00 10.27 5.89
C SER A 3 13.14 9.77 7.05
N LYS A 4 11.84 9.56 6.82
CA LYS A 4 10.95 8.95 7.82
C LYS A 4 11.13 7.44 7.89
N ALA A 5 11.39 6.81 6.74
CA ALA A 5 11.61 5.37 6.64
C ALA A 5 12.91 4.91 7.30
N THR A 6 13.98 5.71 7.22
CA THR A 6 15.32 5.34 7.73
C THR A 6 15.68 6.06 9.02
N GLY A 7 14.92 7.10 9.38
CA GLY A 7 15.29 8.05 10.42
C GLY A 7 16.41 9.02 10.01
N PHE A 8 17.01 8.87 8.83
CA PHE A 8 18.12 9.70 8.36
C PHE A 8 17.61 11.05 7.81
N PRO A 9 17.95 12.20 8.43
CA PRO A 9 17.36 13.49 8.08
C PRO A 9 18.03 14.14 6.86
N ILE A 10 17.73 13.62 5.67
CA ILE A 10 18.32 14.01 4.37
C ILE A 10 18.34 15.53 4.18
N ALA A 11 17.22 16.24 4.37
CA ALA A 11 17.17 17.69 4.16
C ALA A 11 18.09 18.47 5.12
N LYS A 12 18.19 18.04 6.39
CA LYS A 12 19.05 18.67 7.39
C LYS A 12 20.54 18.46 7.05
N ILE A 13 20.88 17.26 6.59
CA ILE A 13 22.25 16.92 6.19
C ILE A 13 22.62 17.66 4.91
N ALA A 14 21.74 17.67 3.91
CA ALA A 14 21.93 18.42 2.67
C ALA A 14 22.15 19.92 2.90
N ALA A 15 21.45 20.53 3.85
CA ALA A 15 21.67 21.93 4.22
C ALA A 15 23.08 22.19 4.78
N LYS A 16 23.65 21.25 5.54
CA LYS A 16 25.03 21.34 6.03
C LYS A 16 26.06 21.13 4.91
N LEU A 17 25.81 20.16 4.03
CA LEU A 17 26.65 19.94 2.85
C LEU A 17 26.72 21.20 1.96
N ALA A 18 25.58 21.90 1.81
CA ALA A 18 25.51 23.12 1.01
C ALA A 18 26.37 24.28 1.54
N VAL A 19 26.76 24.25 2.82
CA VAL A 19 27.66 25.25 3.43
C VAL A 19 29.09 24.72 3.63
N GLY A 20 29.45 23.63 2.94
CA GLY A 20 30.82 23.14 2.83
C GLY A 20 31.20 21.97 3.75
N TYR A 21 30.26 21.45 4.55
CA TYR A 21 30.54 20.23 5.33
C TYR A 21 30.62 19.00 4.41
N LEU A 22 31.40 18.01 4.84
CA LEU A 22 31.44 16.66 4.30
C LEU A 22 30.57 15.71 5.13
N LEU A 23 30.23 14.54 4.59
CA LEU A 23 29.35 13.58 5.26
C LEU A 23 29.98 12.98 6.54
N ASP A 24 31.29 12.82 6.57
CA ASP A 24 32.07 12.32 7.71
C ASP A 24 32.22 13.35 8.83
N GLU A 25 32.09 14.64 8.52
CA GLU A 25 32.11 15.73 9.51
C GLU A 25 30.76 15.91 10.22
N ILE A 26 29.68 15.36 9.66
CA ILE A 26 28.33 15.48 10.20
C ILE A 26 28.03 14.25 11.06
N ARG A 27 27.77 14.43 12.35
CA ARG A 27 27.29 13.34 13.22
C ARG A 27 25.86 12.94 12.88
N ASN A 28 25.59 11.63 12.95
CA ASN A 28 24.24 11.07 12.85
C ASN A 28 23.39 11.48 14.06
N ASP A 29 22.22 12.08 13.81
CA ASP A 29 21.32 12.57 14.86
C ASP A 29 20.74 11.44 15.73
N ILE A 30 20.59 10.22 15.20
CA ILE A 30 19.95 9.09 15.89
C ILE A 30 20.93 8.39 16.82
N THR A 31 22.03 7.87 16.26
CA THR A 31 23.03 7.10 17.03
C THR A 31 23.96 8.01 17.81
N ARG A 32 24.14 9.27 17.39
CA ARG A 32 25.05 10.30 17.96
C ARG A 32 26.54 9.94 18.00
N GLU A 33 26.87 8.70 17.70
CA GLU A 33 28.23 8.15 17.72
C GLU A 33 28.81 7.95 16.33
N THR A 34 27.97 7.64 15.33
CA THR A 34 28.43 7.38 13.96
C THR A 34 28.36 8.66 13.10
N PRO A 35 29.24 8.82 12.09
CA PRO A 35 29.10 9.88 11.10
C PRO A 35 27.86 9.67 10.21
N ALA A 36 27.51 10.67 9.41
CA ALA A 36 26.46 10.60 8.41
C ALA A 36 26.89 9.89 7.12
N SER A 37 28.19 9.59 6.96
CA SER A 37 28.77 8.81 5.86
C SER A 37 28.53 7.30 6.02
N PHE A 38 27.26 6.89 6.08
CA PHE A 38 26.87 5.48 6.12
C PHE A 38 25.55 5.26 5.38
N GLU A 39 25.27 4.00 5.03
CA GLU A 39 23.98 3.58 4.49
C GLU A 39 23.09 3.03 5.61
N PRO A 40 21.92 3.62 5.88
CA PRO A 40 21.01 3.11 6.89
C PRO A 40 20.56 1.68 6.57
N THR A 41 20.73 0.78 7.53
CA THR A 41 20.15 -0.57 7.46
C THR A 41 18.90 -0.60 8.32
N ILE A 42 17.80 -1.14 7.77
CA ILE A 42 16.51 -1.24 8.47
C ILE A 42 16.17 -2.72 8.72
N ASP A 43 15.60 -3.00 9.88
CA ASP A 43 15.15 -4.33 10.31
C ASP A 43 13.61 -4.45 10.30
N TYR A 44 12.97 -3.66 9.44
CA TYR A 44 11.53 -3.57 9.24
C TYR A 44 11.20 -3.22 7.80
N VAL A 45 9.93 -3.38 7.42
CA VAL A 45 9.37 -3.01 6.13
C VAL A 45 8.58 -1.71 6.28
N VAL A 46 8.72 -0.81 5.31
CA VAL A 46 7.95 0.43 5.22
C VAL A 46 7.03 0.36 4.01
N VAL A 47 5.74 0.58 4.21
CA VAL A 47 4.75 0.69 3.14
C VAL A 47 4.20 2.11 3.10
N LYS A 48 4.14 2.69 1.90
CA LYS A 48 3.46 3.96 1.60
C LYS A 48 2.32 3.71 0.64
N ILE A 49 1.15 4.30 0.90
CA ILE A 49 0.00 4.25 0.00
C ILE A 49 -0.50 5.68 -0.27
N PRO A 50 -0.71 6.08 -1.53
CA PRO A 50 -1.27 7.39 -1.86
C PRO A 50 -2.74 7.51 -1.46
N ARG A 51 -3.15 8.69 -0.99
CA ARG A 51 -4.55 9.07 -0.77
C ARG A 51 -5.06 9.88 -1.94
N PHE A 52 -6.21 9.49 -2.48
CA PHE A 52 -6.92 10.20 -3.55
C PHE A 52 -8.18 10.87 -2.99
N ALA A 53 -8.82 11.79 -3.73
CA ALA A 53 -10.07 12.42 -3.30
C ALA A 53 -11.02 12.64 -4.50
N PHE A 54 -11.15 11.61 -5.36
CA PHE A 54 -11.94 11.69 -6.59
C PHE A 54 -13.43 11.95 -6.33
N GLU A 55 -13.95 11.61 -5.15
CA GLU A 55 -15.30 11.94 -4.70
C GLU A 55 -15.60 13.45 -4.72
N LYS A 56 -14.57 14.30 -4.65
CA LYS A 56 -14.69 15.76 -4.75
C LYS A 56 -14.66 16.27 -6.19
N PHE A 57 -14.33 15.41 -7.15
CA PHE A 57 -14.10 15.76 -8.55
C PHE A 57 -14.80 14.76 -9.50
N PRO A 58 -16.14 14.74 -9.55
CA PRO A 58 -16.89 13.70 -10.29
C PRO A 58 -16.65 13.70 -11.81
N GLN A 59 -16.21 14.83 -12.37
CA GLN A 59 -15.88 14.96 -13.79
C GLN A 59 -14.43 14.60 -14.11
N ALA A 60 -13.58 14.39 -13.11
CA ALA A 60 -12.19 14.03 -13.31
C ALA A 60 -12.05 12.54 -13.63
N ASP A 61 -11.21 12.20 -14.60
CA ASP A 61 -10.85 10.81 -14.87
C ASP A 61 -10.07 10.21 -13.68
N PRO A 62 -10.59 9.18 -13.00
CA PRO A 62 -9.94 8.57 -11.84
C PRO A 62 -8.83 7.58 -12.20
N THR A 63 -8.58 7.34 -13.49
CA THR A 63 -7.53 6.42 -13.96
C THR A 63 -6.15 6.91 -13.55
N LEU A 64 -5.33 6.04 -12.98
CA LEU A 64 -3.96 6.38 -12.60
C LEU A 64 -3.03 6.21 -13.80
N ASN A 65 -2.27 7.25 -14.10
CA ASN A 65 -1.28 7.28 -15.16
C ASN A 65 0.02 7.90 -14.61
N THR A 66 0.91 8.35 -15.49
CA THR A 66 2.19 8.95 -15.12
C THR A 66 2.06 10.31 -14.41
N GLN A 67 0.91 10.98 -14.53
CA GLN A 67 0.63 12.24 -13.85
C GLN A 67 0.05 12.00 -12.46
N MET A 68 0.60 12.69 -11.46
CA MET A 68 0.16 12.56 -10.07
C MET A 68 -1.27 13.11 -9.88
N LYS A 69 -2.14 12.28 -9.29
CA LYS A 69 -3.53 12.64 -8.91
C LYS A 69 -3.79 12.49 -7.40
N SER A 70 -2.81 12.04 -6.63
CA SER A 70 -2.93 11.87 -5.17
C SER A 70 -2.87 13.21 -4.44
N VAL A 71 -3.71 13.36 -3.42
CA VAL A 71 -3.75 14.57 -2.55
C VAL A 71 -2.94 14.41 -1.26
N GLY A 72 -2.46 13.19 -0.98
CA GLY A 72 -1.65 12.90 0.19
C GLY A 72 -1.12 11.47 0.18
N GLU A 73 -0.56 11.04 1.30
CA GLU A 73 -0.03 9.70 1.49
C GLU A 73 -0.12 9.27 2.95
N ALA A 74 -0.32 7.97 3.16
CA ALA A 74 -0.10 7.31 4.44
C ALA A 74 1.21 6.51 4.37
N MET A 75 1.91 6.41 5.49
CA MET A 75 3.10 5.59 5.66
C MET A 75 2.93 4.75 6.93
N SER A 76 3.38 3.51 6.87
CA SER A 76 3.40 2.60 8.01
C SER A 76 4.73 1.84 8.09
N ILE A 77 5.00 1.30 9.26
CA ILE A 77 6.17 0.47 9.54
C ILE A 77 5.67 -0.84 10.16
N GLY A 78 6.20 -1.98 9.71
CA GLY A 78 5.93 -3.29 10.29
C GLY A 78 7.14 -4.21 10.17
N ARG A 79 7.24 -5.23 11.01
CA ARG A 79 8.32 -6.24 10.94
C ARG A 79 8.17 -7.17 9.74
N THR A 80 6.97 -7.23 9.16
CA THR A 80 6.69 -7.95 7.91
C THR A 80 5.95 -7.05 6.94
N PHE A 81 5.99 -7.40 5.64
CA PHE A 81 5.21 -6.69 4.62
C PHE A 81 3.71 -6.74 4.90
N LYS A 82 3.18 -7.91 5.30
CA LYS A 82 1.75 -8.08 5.60
C LYS A 82 1.28 -7.13 6.72
N GLU A 83 2.06 -7.06 7.80
CA GLU A 83 1.79 -6.18 8.93
C GLU A 83 1.81 -4.71 8.49
N SER A 84 2.87 -4.29 7.79
CA SER A 84 2.98 -2.91 7.32
C SER A 84 1.86 -2.56 6.35
N LEU A 85 1.55 -3.42 5.37
CA LEU A 85 0.47 -3.20 4.41
C LEU A 85 -0.88 -2.97 5.11
N GLN A 86 -1.28 -3.87 6.01
CA GLN A 86 -2.57 -3.78 6.71
C GLN A 86 -2.65 -2.53 7.60
N LYS A 87 -1.57 -2.19 8.31
CA LYS A 87 -1.47 -0.93 9.08
C LYS A 87 -1.63 0.28 8.18
N CYS A 88 -0.95 0.30 7.03
CA CYS A 88 -1.04 1.40 6.08
C CYS A 88 -2.46 1.57 5.56
N LEU A 89 -3.12 0.48 5.17
CA LEU A 89 -4.49 0.49 4.61
C LEU A 89 -5.50 1.04 5.63
N ARG A 90 -5.41 0.60 6.88
CA ARG A 90 -6.26 1.10 7.96
C ARG A 90 -6.05 2.60 8.23
N SER A 91 -4.81 3.08 8.12
CA SER A 91 -4.46 4.49 8.35
C SER A 91 -4.76 5.42 7.17
N MET A 92 -5.39 4.95 6.09
CA MET A 92 -5.74 5.81 4.95
C MET A 92 -6.97 6.69 5.19
N GLU A 93 -7.67 6.50 6.31
CA GLU A 93 -8.90 7.24 6.65
C GLU A 93 -9.94 7.20 5.53
N ILE A 94 -10.09 6.01 4.91
CA ILE A 94 -11.14 5.71 3.91
C ILE A 94 -12.25 4.84 4.49
N GLY A 95 -12.25 4.63 5.80
CA GLY A 95 -13.22 3.77 6.47
C GLY A 95 -13.02 2.28 6.18
N ARG A 96 -11.80 1.82 5.88
CA ARG A 96 -11.47 0.38 5.77
C ARG A 96 -10.53 -0.03 6.89
N SER A 97 -10.66 -1.25 7.41
CA SER A 97 -9.77 -1.77 8.46
C SER A 97 -8.51 -2.48 7.93
N GLY A 98 -8.41 -2.66 6.61
CA GLY A 98 -7.37 -3.42 5.94
C GLY A 98 -7.76 -3.68 4.48
N LEU A 99 -7.37 -4.83 3.93
CA LEU A 99 -7.81 -5.29 2.61
C LEU A 99 -9.32 -5.62 2.51
N GLY A 100 -9.95 -5.95 3.63
CA GLY A 100 -11.35 -6.38 3.74
C GLY A 100 -11.57 -7.10 5.08
N GLY A 101 -12.63 -7.90 5.19
CA GLY A 101 -12.97 -8.62 6.43
C GLY A 101 -13.51 -7.70 7.52
N ASP A 102 -13.93 -6.49 7.15
CA ASP A 102 -14.45 -5.46 8.06
C ASP A 102 -15.98 -5.36 8.05
N GLY A 103 -16.66 -6.24 7.31
CA GLY A 103 -18.12 -6.30 7.20
C GLY A 103 -18.73 -5.15 6.41
N LYS A 104 -17.92 -4.25 5.84
CA LYS A 104 -18.41 -3.08 5.11
C LYS A 104 -18.65 -3.43 3.64
N PRO A 105 -19.78 -3.00 3.06
CA PRO A 105 -20.12 -3.36 1.69
C PRO A 105 -19.19 -2.71 0.66
N TRP A 106 -19.17 -3.25 -0.55
CA TRP A 106 -18.43 -2.76 -1.70
C TRP A 106 -19.42 -2.21 -2.73
N ARG A 107 -19.17 -0.97 -3.19
CA ARG A 107 -19.99 -0.33 -4.22
C ARG A 107 -19.29 -0.46 -5.57
N VAL A 108 -19.97 -1.10 -6.52
CA VAL A 108 -19.49 -1.24 -7.90
C VAL A 108 -20.53 -0.62 -8.82
N GLY A 109 -20.27 0.59 -9.31
CA GLY A 109 -21.27 1.35 -10.05
C GLY A 109 -22.51 1.60 -9.20
N THR A 110 -23.67 1.13 -9.66
CA THR A 110 -24.96 1.24 -8.95
C THR A 110 -25.22 0.09 -7.98
N GLU A 111 -24.44 -0.98 -8.05
CA GLU A 111 -24.66 -2.20 -7.28
C GLU A 111 -23.91 -2.18 -5.95
N LEU A 112 -24.50 -2.84 -4.95
CA LEU A 112 -23.94 -3.00 -3.62
C LEU A 112 -23.71 -4.48 -3.35
N TYR A 113 -22.49 -4.82 -2.97
CA TYR A 113 -22.07 -6.17 -2.62
C TYR A 113 -21.68 -6.20 -1.14
N GLY A 114 -22.04 -7.26 -0.44
CA GLY A 114 -21.54 -7.54 0.90
C GLY A 114 -20.02 -7.69 0.92
N ASP A 115 -19.40 -7.58 2.10
CA ASP A 115 -17.93 -7.67 2.23
C ASP A 115 -17.38 -9.02 1.74
N ARG A 116 -18.18 -10.08 1.92
CA ARG A 116 -17.82 -11.45 1.54
C ARG A 116 -18.38 -11.89 0.20
N ASP A 117 -19.21 -11.09 -0.47
CA ASP A 117 -19.77 -11.44 -1.77
C ASP A 117 -18.67 -11.57 -2.84
N VAL A 118 -18.86 -12.51 -3.78
CA VAL A 118 -17.95 -12.69 -4.91
C VAL A 118 -18.38 -11.72 -6.02
N LEU A 119 -17.50 -10.79 -6.36
CA LEU A 119 -17.75 -9.84 -7.46
C LEU A 119 -17.68 -10.53 -8.83
N PRO A 120 -18.40 -10.04 -9.85
CA PRO A 120 -18.29 -10.54 -11.21
C PRO A 120 -16.85 -10.50 -11.74
N ARG A 121 -16.43 -11.58 -12.42
CA ARG A 121 -15.04 -11.74 -12.87
C ARG A 121 -14.62 -10.67 -13.89
N ASP A 122 -15.54 -10.19 -14.72
CA ASP A 122 -15.30 -9.11 -15.68
C ASP A 122 -15.02 -7.77 -14.98
N VAL A 123 -15.77 -7.46 -13.93
CA VAL A 123 -15.53 -6.28 -13.07
C VAL A 123 -14.14 -6.33 -12.46
N ILE A 124 -13.79 -7.47 -11.83
CA ILE A 124 -12.48 -7.70 -11.21
C ILE A 124 -11.37 -7.49 -12.25
N THR A 125 -11.48 -8.19 -13.39
CA THR A 125 -10.46 -8.14 -14.44
C THR A 125 -10.25 -6.72 -14.95
N ARG A 126 -11.32 -5.97 -15.21
CA ARG A 126 -11.25 -4.56 -15.65
C ARG A 126 -10.56 -3.68 -14.62
N LYS A 127 -10.91 -3.82 -13.34
CA LYS A 127 -10.33 -3.04 -12.22
C LYS A 127 -8.88 -3.41 -11.91
N LEU A 128 -8.43 -4.60 -12.31
CA LEU A 128 -7.02 -5.01 -12.20
C LEU A 128 -6.17 -4.52 -13.38
N SER A 129 -6.70 -4.60 -14.60
CA SER A 129 -5.99 -4.20 -15.83
C SER A 129 -5.72 -2.71 -15.91
N VAL A 130 -6.64 -1.87 -15.42
CA VAL A 130 -6.50 -0.40 -15.45
C VAL A 130 -6.15 0.11 -14.05
N PRO A 131 -4.95 0.68 -13.83
CA PRO A 131 -4.57 1.27 -12.54
C PRO A 131 -5.59 2.29 -12.04
N ASN A 132 -6.07 2.10 -10.80
CA ASN A 132 -7.05 2.96 -10.14
C ASN A 132 -6.80 2.99 -8.62
N ALA A 133 -7.38 3.95 -7.92
CA ALA A 133 -7.19 4.16 -6.48
C ALA A 133 -7.60 2.95 -5.61
N GLU A 134 -8.54 2.13 -6.09
CA GLU A 134 -9.09 0.99 -5.35
C GLU A 134 -8.43 -0.34 -5.72
N ARG A 135 -7.47 -0.35 -6.67
CA ARG A 135 -6.94 -1.58 -7.28
C ARG A 135 -6.41 -2.58 -6.25
N ILE A 136 -5.84 -2.10 -5.14
CA ILE A 136 -5.36 -2.94 -4.05
C ILE A 136 -6.46 -3.83 -3.45
N PHE A 137 -7.70 -3.34 -3.34
CA PHE A 137 -8.84 -4.10 -2.82
C PHE A 137 -9.35 -5.13 -3.83
N TYR A 138 -9.26 -4.82 -5.12
CA TYR A 138 -9.62 -5.76 -6.17
C TYR A 138 -8.66 -6.95 -6.26
N LEU A 139 -7.44 -6.87 -5.70
CA LEU A 139 -6.57 -8.04 -5.53
C LEU A 139 -7.20 -9.05 -4.56
N ARG A 140 -7.76 -8.60 -3.44
CA ARG A 140 -8.50 -9.47 -2.51
C ARG A 140 -9.70 -10.11 -3.21
N HIS A 141 -10.51 -9.32 -3.92
CA HIS A 141 -11.67 -9.86 -4.65
C HIS A 141 -11.26 -10.89 -5.72
N ALA A 142 -10.16 -10.67 -6.43
CA ALA A 142 -9.63 -11.62 -7.42
C ALA A 142 -9.23 -12.95 -6.79
N LEU A 143 -8.49 -12.91 -5.67
CA LEU A 143 -8.07 -14.11 -4.95
C LEU A 143 -9.28 -14.89 -4.40
N ARG A 144 -10.26 -14.20 -3.82
CA ARG A 144 -11.51 -14.82 -3.33
C ARG A 144 -12.39 -15.36 -4.46
N ALA A 145 -12.30 -14.80 -5.66
CA ALA A 145 -12.93 -15.32 -6.88
C ALA A 145 -12.13 -16.46 -7.55
N GLY A 146 -11.04 -16.93 -6.92
CA GLY A 146 -10.25 -18.06 -7.39
C GLY A 146 -9.23 -17.74 -8.49
N LEU A 147 -8.90 -16.46 -8.74
CA LEU A 147 -7.82 -16.12 -9.65
C LEU A 147 -6.46 -16.49 -9.01
N THR A 148 -5.59 -17.06 -9.83
CA THR A 148 -4.21 -17.39 -9.47
C THR A 148 -3.33 -16.14 -9.41
N VAL A 149 -2.20 -16.24 -8.68
CA VAL A 149 -1.17 -15.19 -8.66
C VAL A 149 -0.66 -14.86 -10.07
N GLU A 150 -0.56 -15.86 -10.95
CA GLU A 150 -0.11 -15.67 -12.34
C GLU A 150 -1.12 -14.88 -13.17
N GLU A 151 -2.42 -15.17 -13.05
CA GLU A 151 -3.47 -14.40 -13.72
C GLU A 151 -3.47 -12.94 -13.23
N ILE A 152 -3.36 -12.72 -11.92
CA ILE A 152 -3.30 -11.37 -11.35
C ILE A 152 -2.02 -10.64 -11.78
N TYR A 153 -0.87 -11.30 -11.82
CA TYR A 153 0.37 -10.75 -12.35
C TYR A 153 0.21 -10.35 -13.82
N ALA A 154 -0.39 -11.20 -14.64
CA ALA A 154 -0.58 -10.93 -16.06
C ALA A 154 -1.37 -9.63 -16.30
N LEU A 155 -2.40 -9.38 -15.49
CA LEU A 155 -3.26 -8.20 -15.53
C LEU A 155 -2.60 -6.94 -14.94
N THR A 156 -1.90 -7.08 -13.81
CA THR A 156 -1.50 -5.92 -12.99
C THR A 156 -0.04 -5.52 -13.13
N LYS A 157 0.80 -6.48 -13.55
CA LYS A 157 2.28 -6.46 -13.49
C LYS A 157 2.85 -6.21 -12.09
N ILE A 158 2.04 -6.33 -11.03
CA ILE A 158 2.54 -6.30 -9.64
C ILE A 158 3.35 -7.56 -9.41
N ASP A 159 4.56 -7.42 -8.88
CA ASP A 159 5.45 -8.56 -8.67
C ASP A 159 4.79 -9.69 -7.85
N ARG A 160 5.07 -10.92 -8.25
CA ARG A 160 4.50 -12.14 -7.67
C ARG A 160 4.76 -12.24 -6.18
N TRP A 161 5.88 -11.73 -5.69
CA TRP A 161 6.19 -11.72 -4.26
C TRP A 161 5.10 -10.97 -3.48
N PHE A 162 4.74 -9.75 -3.90
CA PHE A 162 3.68 -8.98 -3.23
C PHE A 162 2.32 -9.66 -3.34
N LEU A 163 2.00 -10.21 -4.52
CA LEU A 163 0.74 -10.92 -4.74
C LEU A 163 0.61 -12.17 -3.85
N THR A 164 1.72 -12.90 -3.67
CA THR A 164 1.78 -14.06 -2.77
C THR A 164 1.56 -13.63 -1.32
N GLN A 165 2.19 -12.54 -0.87
CA GLN A 165 1.98 -12.03 0.48
C GLN A 165 0.52 -11.58 0.72
N ILE A 166 -0.13 -10.98 -0.28
CA ILE A 166 -1.54 -10.61 -0.23
C ILE A 166 -2.43 -11.87 -0.22
N LYS A 167 -2.10 -12.88 -1.03
CA LYS A 167 -2.79 -14.17 -1.03
C LYS A 167 -2.77 -14.81 0.35
N GLU A 168 -1.63 -14.88 1.02
CA GLU A 168 -1.52 -15.43 2.36
C GLU A 168 -2.40 -14.67 3.39
N ILE A 169 -2.59 -13.36 3.24
CA ILE A 169 -3.53 -12.59 4.08
C ILE A 169 -4.97 -13.03 3.81
N VAL A 170 -5.34 -13.20 2.54
CA VAL A 170 -6.69 -13.61 2.13
C VAL A 170 -6.97 -15.06 2.53
N ASP A 171 -6.01 -15.96 2.38
CA ASP A 171 -6.14 -17.35 2.82
C ASP A 171 -6.43 -17.42 4.32
N PHE A 172 -5.67 -16.64 5.12
CA PHE A 172 -5.90 -16.55 6.56
C PHE A 172 -7.26 -15.92 6.92
N GLU A 173 -7.74 -14.96 6.11
CA GLU A 173 -9.10 -14.43 6.27
C GLU A 173 -10.18 -15.51 6.06
N GLU A 174 -10.00 -16.40 5.07
CA GLU A 174 -10.91 -17.52 4.82
C GLU A 174 -10.86 -18.56 5.95
N GLU A 175 -9.68 -18.86 6.48
CA GLU A 175 -9.52 -19.74 7.66
C GLU A 175 -10.28 -19.21 8.88
N LEU A 176 -10.13 -17.92 9.19
CA LEU A 176 -10.83 -17.28 10.31
C LEU A 176 -12.35 -17.30 10.13
N ALA A 177 -12.83 -17.08 8.90
CA ALA A 177 -14.25 -17.10 8.61
C ALA A 177 -14.87 -18.49 8.75
N ALA A 178 -14.15 -19.54 8.34
CA ALA A 178 -14.58 -20.93 8.50
C ALA A 178 -14.55 -21.40 9.97
N ALA A 179 -13.65 -20.86 10.79
CA ALA A 179 -13.59 -21.17 12.22
C ALA A 179 -14.67 -20.45 13.06
N GLY A 180 -15.21 -19.34 12.55
CA GLY A 180 -16.24 -18.55 13.22
C GLY A 180 -17.69 -18.95 12.87
N SER A 181 -17.88 -19.92 11.97
CA SER A 181 -19.18 -20.43 11.52
C SER A 181 -19.61 -21.69 12.25
#